data_AF-A0A0L8HAB1-F1
#
_entry.id   AF-A0A0L8HAB1-F1
#
_cell.length_a   1.000
_cell.length_b   1.000
_cell.length_c   1.000
_cell.angle_alpha   90.00
_cell.angle_beta   90.00
_cell.angle_gamma   90.00
#
_symmetry.space_group_name_H-M   'P 1'
#
loop_
_entity.id
_entity.type
_entity.pdbx_description
1 polymer ?
#
loop_
_entity_poly.entity_id
_entity_poly.type
_entity_poly.pdbx_seq_one_letter_code
_entity_poly.pdbx_strand_id
1 'polypeptide(L)' 'DCVYVDSCRADQPHYICTIQNFRITKRDTLVVNVKWYYRPSEVPYNVYQYLVQDRHTETSKCL' A
#
# COMPACT_ATOMS: atom_id res chain seq x y z
N ASP A 1 -4.23 -11.32 4.07
CA ASP A 1 -4.74 -11.35 2.69
C ASP A 1 -4.27 -10.14 1.89
N CYS A 2 -3.17 -10.30 1.15
CA CYS A 2 -2.65 -9.28 0.23
C CYS A 2 -2.63 -9.85 -1.19
N VAL A 3 -3.01 -9.03 -2.17
CA VAL A 3 -3.13 -9.39 -3.58
C VAL A 3 -2.27 -8.45 -4.40
N TYR A 4 -1.61 -9.00 -5.42
CA TYR A 4 -0.86 -8.24 -6.41
C TYR A 4 -1.73 -7.98 -7.64
N VAL A 5 -1.75 -6.74 -8.09
CA VAL A 5 -2.44 -6.33 -9.31
C VAL A 5 -1.38 -5.85 -10.29
N ASP A 6 -1.25 -6.53 -11.43
CA ASP A 6 -0.31 -6.13 -12.47
C ASP A 6 -0.65 -4.76 -13.04
N SER A 7 0.40 -4.06 -13.44
CA SER A 7 0.31 -2.72 -14.00
C SER A 7 1.13 -2.63 -15.26
N CYS A 8 0.57 -2.02 -16.30
CA CYS A 8 1.25 -1.81 -17.58
C CYS A 8 2.26 -0.65 -17.54
N ARG A 9 2.47 -0.04 -16.37
CA ARG A 9 3.40 1.08 -16.20
C ARG A 9 4.82 0.56 -16.03
N ALA A 10 5.75 1.12 -16.80
CA ALA A 10 7.16 0.72 -16.75
C ALA A 10 7.83 1.04 -15.39
N ASP A 11 7.43 2.15 -14.76
CA ASP A 11 7.89 2.60 -13.45
C ASP A 11 7.18 1.88 -12.28
N GLN A 12 6.04 1.26 -12.55
CA GLN A 12 5.23 0.58 -11.54
C GLN A 12 4.67 -0.73 -12.11
N PRO A 13 5.40 -1.85 -11.97
CA PRO A 13 5.00 -3.12 -12.60
C PRO A 13 3.83 -3.80 -11.89
N HIS A 14 3.62 -3.52 -10.60
CA HIS A 14 2.50 -4.08 -9.83
C HIS A 14 2.09 -3.13 -8.71
N TYR A 15 0.87 -3.34 -8.25
CA TYR A 15 0.30 -2.75 -7.06
C TYR A 15 0.05 -3.83 -6.01
N ILE A 16 0.14 -3.45 -4.74
CA ILE A 16 -0.19 -4.31 -3.60
C ILE A 16 -1.47 -3.77 -2.97
N CYS A 17 -2.44 -4.65 -2.77
CA CYS A 17 -3.71 -4.25 -2.17
C CYS A 17 -4.32 -5.38 -1.34
N THR A 18 -5.34 -5.06 -0.55
CA THR A 18 -6.22 -6.06 0.06
C THR A 18 -7.62 -5.88 -0.50
N ILE A 19 -8.27 -6.99 -0.87
CA ILE A 19 -9.67 -6.97 -1.31
C ILE A 19 -10.55 -6.70 -0.09
N GLN A 20 -11.36 -5.66 -0.17
CA GLN A 20 -12.29 -5.28 0.89
C GLN A 20 -13.65 -5.94 0.71
N ASN A 21 -14.20 -5.90 -0.50
CA ASN A 21 -15.45 -6.56 -0.83
C ASN A 21 -15.62 -6.78 -2.34
N PHE A 22 -16.60 -7.62 -2.65
CA PHE A 22 -17.10 -7.86 -3.98
C PHE A 22 -18.54 -7.35 -4.07
N ARG A 23 -18.86 -6.65 -5.16
CA ARG A 23 -20.20 -6.13 -5.43
C ARG A 23 -20.62 -6.51 -6.85
N ILE A 24 -21.64 -7.34 -6.97
CA ILE A 24 -22.28 -7.62 -8.26
C ILE A 24 -23.31 -6.52 -8.54
N THR A 25 -23.29 -5.98 -9.75
CA THR A 25 -24.25 -4.98 -10.20
C THR A 25 -25.40 -5.63 -10.97
N LYS A 26 -26.51 -4.90 -11.14
CA LYS A 26 -27.68 -5.38 -11.93
C LYS A 26 -27.36 -5.66 -13.41
N ARG A 27 -26.19 -5.22 -13.90
CA ARG A 27 -25.70 -5.47 -15.26
C ARG A 27 -24.74 -6.66 -15.33
N ASP A 28 -24.77 -7.53 -14.31
CA ASP A 28 -23.88 -8.69 -14.18
C ASP A 28 -22.39 -8.34 -14.20
N THR A 29 -22.05 -7.11 -13.80
CA THR A 29 -20.67 -6.66 -13.67
C THR A 29 -20.22 -6.85 -12.22
N LEU A 30 -19.10 -7.53 -12.02
CA LEU A 30 -18.43 -7.67 -10.72
C LEU A 30 -17.51 -6.46 -10.48
N VAL A 31 -17.76 -5.73 -9.40
CA VAL A 31 -16.90 -4.65 -8.92
C VAL A 31 -16.17 -5.12 -7.68
N VAL A 32 -14.85 -4.93 -7.65
CA VAL A 32 -13.99 -5.28 -6.52
C VAL A 32 -13.51 -3.99 -5.86
N ASN A 33 -13.84 -3.80 -4.58
CA ASN A 33 -13.24 -2.71 -3.81
C ASN A 33 -11.95 -3.19 -3.17
N VAL A 34 -10.89 -2.42 -3.33
CA VAL A 34 -9.56 -2.74 -2.80
C VAL A 34 -9.02 -1.58 -1.98
N LYS A 35 -8.24 -1.92 -0.95
CA LYS A 35 -7.41 -0.97 -0.22
C LYS A 35 -5.98 -1.07 -0.74
N TRP A 36 -5.47 0.02 -1.31
CA TRP A 36 -4.11 0.09 -1.82
C TRP A 36 -3.07 0.28 -0.71
N TYR A 37 -1.90 -0.33 -0.89
CA TYR A 37 -0.72 -0.09 -0.06
C TYR A 37 0.37 0.57 -0.88
N TYR A 38 1.08 1.51 -0.27
CA TYR A 38 2.30 2.08 -0.83
C TYR A 38 3.45 1.09 -0.68
N ARG A 39 4.25 0.92 -1.74
CA ARG A 39 5.54 0.24 -1.63
C ARG A 39 6.60 1.20 -1.09
N PRO A 40 7.67 0.69 -0.45
CA PRO A 40 8.74 1.54 0.07
C PRO A 40 9.35 2.49 -0.96
N SER A 41 9.46 2.08 -2.23
CA SER A 41 9.99 2.90 -3.32
C SER A 41 9.06 4.05 -3.74
N GLU A 42 7.78 3.99 -3.38
CA GLU A 42 6.78 5.01 -3.70
C GLU A 42 6.62 6.03 -2.58
N VAL A 43 7.18 5.75 -1.40
CA VAL A 43 7.14 6.64 -0.24
C VAL A 43 8.31 7.62 -0.35
N PRO A 44 8.05 8.94 -0.44
CA PRO A 44 9.11 9.94 -0.43
C PRO A 44 9.99 9.82 0.83
N TYR A 45 11.30 10.05 0.67
CA TYR A 45 12.28 9.88 1.75
C TYR A 45 11.95 10.70 3.01
N ASN A 46 11.47 11.94 2.83
CA ASN A 46 11.05 12.82 3.91
C ASN A 46 9.86 12.25 4.70
N VAL A 47 8.94 11.53 4.05
CA VAL A 47 7.83 10.86 4.72
C VAL A 47 8.33 9.64 5.52
N TYR A 48 9.31 8.91 4.97
CA TYR A 48 9.89 7.75 5.65
C TYR A 48 10.49 8.11 7.01
N GLN A 49 11.18 9.26 7.11
CA GLN A 49 11.77 9.73 8.37
C GLN A 49 10.72 9.88 9.48
N TYR A 50 9.53 10.40 9.17
CA TYR A 50 8.44 10.52 10.15
C TYR A 50 7.90 9.15 10.57
N LEU A 51 7.86 8.16 9.67
CA LEU A 51 7.36 6.82 9.97
C LEU A 51 8.29 6.01 10.89
N VAL A 52 9.59 6.32 10.90
CA VAL A 52 10.59 5.63 11.74
C VAL A 52 10.99 6.44 12.98
N GLN A 53 10.39 7.62 13.17
CA GLN A 53 10.72 8.55 14.24
C GLN A 53 10.58 7.91 15.63
N ASP A 54 9.54 7.11 15.86
CA ASP A 54 9.32 6.44 17.15
C ASP A 54 10.47 5.47 17.49
N ARG A 55 11.00 4.74 16.49
CA ARG A 55 12.16 3.84 16.67
C ARG A 55 13.45 4.60 17.02
N HIS A 56 13.69 5.73 16.38
CA HIS A 56 14.86 6.56 16.69
C HIS A 56 14.74 7.22 18.07
N THR A 57 13.53 7.62 18.46
CA THR A 57 13.29 8.25 19.76
C THR A 57 13.51 7.27 20.92
N GLU A 58 13.16 5.98 20.75
CA GLU A 58 13.50 4.94 21.73
C GLU A 58 15.00 4.64 21.79
N THR A 59 15.68 4.60 20.64
CA THR A 59 17.14 4.36 20.60
C THR A 59 17.93 5.44 21.35
N SER A 60 17.47 6.70 21.29
CA SER A 60 18.08 7.83 21.99
C SER A 60 17.75 7.91 23.49
N LYS A 61 16.73 7.18 23.97
CA LYS A 61 16.36 7.14 25.40
C LYS A 61 17.15 6.10 26.21
N CYS A 62 17.82 5.18 25.53
CA CYS A 62 18.61 4.10 26.14
C CYS A 62 20.12 4.38 26.15
N LEU A 63 20.54 5.63 25.91
CA LEU A 63 21.91 6.13 26.04
C LEU A 63 22.00 7.17 27.17
#